data_AF-A0A7Y5VP59-F1
#
_entry.id   AF-A0A7Y5VP59-F1
#
_cell.length_a   1.000
_cell.length_b   1.000
_cell.length_c   1.000
_cell.angle_alpha   90.00
_cell.angle_beta   90.00
_cell.angle_gamma   90.00
#
_symmetry.space_group_name_H-M   'P 1'
#
loop_
_entity.id
_entity.type
_entity.pdbx_description
1 polymer ?
#
loop_
_entity_poly.entity_id
_entity_poly.type
_entity_poly.pdbx_seq_one_letter_code
_entity_poly.pdbx_strand_id
1 'polypeptide(L)'
;METIEISDGVVHLVEREVTKSITLEAFKDSLRATLGFKSPILPSNTIFYGQLEACRVYAIEQAPCVRTINYRPDKNRNSETFQYTIPLPWVYLIVTFHEFALESLHVYFRGQRVKIADDVLYVAPLPNIHGDGLVCLGDLRFEITSPMEERVEKLKRLFWDSVFNADILYSYDENMPEAIEERSGEDESFAGWERISTEEVCALPWTPYKTLSAIVGGCLNNQ
;
A
#
# COMPACT_ATOMS: atom_id res chain seq x y z
N MET A 1 -0.60 19.11 27.69
CA MET A 1 -0.12 20.24 26.86
C MET A 1 -1.34 21.06 26.50
N GLU A 2 -1.37 22.33 26.89
CA GLU A 2 -2.46 23.24 26.51
C GLU A 2 -2.27 23.63 25.04
N THR A 3 -3.31 23.43 24.23
CA THR A 3 -3.31 23.80 22.83
C THR A 3 -4.49 24.73 22.60
N ILE A 4 -4.24 25.87 21.96
CA ILE A 4 -5.32 26.79 21.58
C ILE A 4 -5.75 26.41 20.17
N GLU A 5 -7.01 26.02 20.02
CA GLU A 5 -7.63 25.71 18.74
C GLU A 5 -8.60 26.84 18.39
N ILE A 6 -8.58 27.30 17.13
CA ILE A 6 -9.49 28.32 16.63
C ILE A 6 -10.27 27.72 15.47
N SER A 7 -11.59 27.65 15.62
CA SER A 7 -12.52 27.10 14.62
C SER A 7 -13.82 27.90 14.64
N ASP A 8 -14.34 28.25 13.46
CA ASP A 8 -15.59 29.02 13.28
C ASP A 8 -15.66 30.35 14.07
N GLY A 9 -14.51 31.01 14.26
CA GLY A 9 -14.40 32.25 15.02
C GLY A 9 -14.50 32.07 16.55
N VAL A 10 -14.47 30.83 17.04
CA VAL A 10 -14.45 30.48 18.46
C VAL A 10 -13.06 30.00 18.85
N VAL A 11 -12.58 30.44 20.02
CA VAL A 11 -11.30 30.04 20.59
C VAL A 11 -11.53 28.98 21.66
N HIS A 12 -10.95 27.81 21.48
CA HIS A 12 -10.97 26.69 22.41
C HIS A 12 -9.61 26.54 23.07
N LEU A 13 -9.57 26.53 24.40
CA LEU A 13 -8.42 26.07 25.15
C LEU A 13 -8.60 24.56 25.39
N VAL A 14 -7.79 23.75 24.72
CA VAL A 14 -7.86 22.30 24.78
C VAL A 14 -6.67 21.78 25.59
N GLU A 15 -6.95 21.16 26.73
CA GLU A 15 -5.96 20.38 27.46
C GLU A 15 -5.86 18.97 26.85
N ARG A 16 -4.72 18.66 26.23
CA ARG A 16 -4.41 17.30 25.78
C ARG A 16 -3.50 16.60 26.79
N GLU A 17 -3.99 15.52 27.37
CA GLU A 17 -3.21 14.62 28.22
C GLU A 17 -2.69 13.44 27.39
N VAL A 18 -1.36 13.32 27.30
CA VAL A 18 -0.73 12.14 26.71
C VAL A 18 -0.53 11.12 27.84
N THR A 19 -1.47 10.20 27.98
CA THR A 19 -1.47 9.19 29.05
C THR A 19 -0.39 8.13 28.88
N LYS A 20 0.07 7.90 27.64
CA LYS A 20 1.19 6.99 27.34
C LYS A 20 1.82 7.31 26.00
N SER A 21 3.14 7.38 25.95
CA SER A 21 3.91 7.40 24.70
C SER A 21 4.71 6.10 24.59
N ILE A 22 4.64 5.46 23.43
CA ILE A 22 5.39 4.25 23.11
C ILE A 22 6.04 4.41 21.75
N THR A 23 7.15 3.69 21.53
CA THR A 23 7.74 3.61 20.20
C THR A 23 6.82 2.79 19.29
N LEU A 24 6.90 3.06 17.98
CA LEU A 24 6.16 2.26 16.99
C LEU A 24 6.54 0.77 17.09
N GLU A 25 7.79 0.46 17.43
CA GLU A 25 8.26 -0.89 17.68
C GLU A 25 7.59 -1.52 18.91
N ALA A 26 7.54 -0.80 20.05
CA ALA A 26 6.85 -1.28 21.25
C ALA A 26 5.33 -1.44 21.04
N PHE A 27 4.72 -0.58 20.22
CA PHE A 27 3.32 -0.74 19.81
C PHE A 27 3.13 -2.00 18.95
N LYS A 28 4.00 -2.21 17.95
CA LYS A 28 4.00 -3.39 17.08
C LYS A 28 4.23 -4.67 17.90
N ASP A 29 5.15 -4.65 18.85
CA ASP A 29 5.46 -5.80 19.70
C ASP A 29 4.32 -6.08 20.69
N SER A 30 3.66 -5.06 21.22
CA SER A 30 2.45 -5.21 22.01
C SER A 30 1.30 -5.80 21.19
N LEU A 31 1.10 -5.35 19.95
CA LEU A 31 0.10 -5.94 19.05
C LEU A 31 0.42 -7.40 18.69
N ARG A 32 1.70 -7.71 18.42
CA ARG A 32 2.19 -9.06 18.11
C ARG A 32 2.13 -10.02 19.29
N ALA A 33 2.45 -9.55 20.50
CA ALA A 33 2.25 -10.31 21.74
C ALA A 33 0.77 -10.65 21.97
N THR A 34 -0.12 -9.87 21.35
CA THR A 34 -1.56 -10.07 21.35
C THR A 34 -2.03 -10.71 20.04
N LEU A 35 -1.39 -11.82 19.62
CA LEU A 35 -1.68 -12.65 18.42
C LEU A 35 -3.11 -13.27 18.36
N GLY A 36 -4.09 -12.66 19.03
CA GLY A 36 -5.52 -12.91 18.92
C GLY A 36 -6.40 -11.66 19.02
N PHE A 37 -5.81 -10.45 19.10
CA PHE A 37 -6.60 -9.21 19.13
C PHE A 37 -6.91 -8.75 17.71
N LYS A 38 -8.11 -9.09 17.22
CA LYS A 38 -8.73 -8.34 16.14
C LYS A 38 -9.16 -7.00 16.71
N SER A 39 -8.48 -5.92 16.33
CA SER A 39 -9.00 -4.59 16.61
C SER A 39 -10.32 -4.45 15.87
N PRO A 40 -11.42 -4.04 16.54
CA PRO A 40 -12.68 -3.77 15.83
C PRO A 40 -12.56 -2.56 14.89
N ILE A 41 -11.45 -1.80 14.97
CA ILE A 41 -11.28 -0.50 14.31
C ILE A 41 -10.15 -0.54 13.28
N LEU A 42 -9.05 -1.25 13.55
CA LEU A 42 -7.86 -1.25 12.70
C LEU A 42 -7.72 -2.55 11.91
N PRO A 43 -7.50 -2.45 10.59
CA PRO A 43 -7.21 -3.60 9.77
C PRO A 43 -5.99 -4.40 10.22
N SER A 44 -5.96 -5.69 9.93
CA SER A 44 -4.81 -6.58 10.13
C SER A 44 -3.56 -6.02 9.45
N ASN A 45 -2.42 -6.11 10.14
CA ASN A 45 -1.13 -5.58 9.71
C ASN A 45 -1.08 -4.07 9.43
N THR A 46 -2.01 -3.29 9.99
CA THR A 46 -1.90 -1.83 9.99
C THR A 46 -0.65 -1.41 10.76
N ILE A 47 0.27 -0.72 10.10
CA ILE A 47 1.50 -0.17 10.68
C ILE A 47 1.45 1.34 10.89
N PHE A 48 0.49 2.02 10.25
CA PHE A 48 0.21 3.43 10.45
C PHE A 48 -1.29 3.69 10.26
N TYR A 49 -1.86 4.55 11.10
CA TYR A 49 -3.21 5.08 10.97
C TYR A 49 -3.16 6.59 11.10
N GLY A 50 -3.77 7.29 10.15
CA GLY A 50 -3.97 8.73 10.19
C GLY A 50 -5.44 9.06 10.00
N GLN A 51 -5.91 10.10 10.67
CA GLN A 51 -7.24 10.65 10.45
C GLN A 51 -7.19 12.17 10.51
N LEU A 52 -7.81 12.80 9.52
CA LEU A 52 -8.06 14.24 9.49
C LEU A 52 -9.50 14.43 9.04
N GLU A 53 -10.33 15.00 9.91
CA GLU A 53 -11.77 15.16 9.68
C GLU A 53 -12.44 13.82 9.28
N ALA A 54 -13.09 13.79 8.11
CA ALA A 54 -13.73 12.63 7.51
C ALA A 54 -12.75 11.69 6.78
N CYS A 55 -11.51 12.12 6.54
CA CYS A 55 -10.50 11.34 5.83
C CYS A 55 -9.74 10.42 6.80
N ARG A 56 -9.66 9.13 6.46
CA ARG A 56 -8.91 8.10 7.19
C ARG A 56 -7.93 7.43 6.26
N VAL A 57 -6.68 7.31 6.70
CA VAL A 57 -5.61 6.64 5.95
C VAL A 57 -5.06 5.49 6.77
N TYR A 58 -4.97 4.32 6.15
CA TYR A 58 -4.40 3.11 6.73
C TYR A 58 -3.19 2.69 5.90
N ALA A 59 -2.02 2.55 6.54
CA ALA A 59 -0.86 1.90 5.92
C ALA A 59 -0.79 0.46 6.39
N ILE A 60 -0.94 -0.48 5.46
CA ILE A 60 -1.00 -1.91 5.73
C ILE A 60 0.25 -2.58 5.16
N GLU A 61 0.91 -3.34 6.01
CA GLU A 61 2.14 -4.07 5.67
C GLU A 61 1.83 -5.50 5.22
N GLN A 62 2.47 -5.95 4.14
CA GLN A 62 2.55 -7.35 3.76
C GLN A 62 4.02 -7.78 3.75
N ALA A 63 4.31 -8.89 4.42
CA ALA A 63 5.63 -9.49 4.40
C ALA A 63 5.98 -10.02 3.00
N PRO A 64 7.28 -10.15 2.67
CA PRO A 64 7.73 -10.75 1.43
C PRO A 64 7.09 -12.12 1.25
N CYS A 65 6.53 -12.33 0.06
CA CYS A 65 5.85 -13.57 -0.27
C CYS A 65 5.90 -13.83 -1.77
N VAL A 66 5.70 -15.09 -2.16
CA VAL A 66 5.49 -15.45 -3.55
C VAL A 66 3.98 -15.38 -3.83
N ARG A 67 3.61 -14.76 -4.95
CA ARG A 67 2.22 -14.57 -5.34
C ARG A 67 2.02 -14.83 -6.82
N THR A 68 0.93 -15.53 -7.14
CA THR A 68 0.47 -15.67 -8.51
C THR A 68 -0.36 -14.45 -8.91
N ILE A 69 -0.05 -13.86 -10.05
CA ILE A 69 -0.74 -12.73 -10.66
C ILE A 69 -1.25 -13.10 -12.05
N ASN A 70 -2.31 -12.43 -12.50
CA ASN A 70 -2.83 -12.54 -13.85
C ASN A 70 -2.36 -11.32 -14.66
N TYR A 71 -1.65 -11.53 -15.75
CA TYR A 71 -1.15 -10.47 -16.63
C TYR A 71 -1.69 -10.59 -18.05
N ARG A 72 -2.12 -9.47 -18.61
CA ARG A 72 -2.57 -9.35 -20.00
C ARG A 72 -1.74 -8.28 -20.72
N PRO A 73 -0.79 -8.68 -21.59
CA PRO A 73 0.13 -7.74 -22.24
C PRO A 73 -0.54 -6.86 -23.31
N ASP A 74 -1.72 -7.24 -23.80
CA ASP A 74 -2.47 -6.46 -24.78
C ASP A 74 -3.62 -5.68 -24.12
N LYS A 75 -3.80 -4.43 -24.57
CA LYS A 75 -4.90 -3.54 -24.17
C LYS A 75 -6.27 -4.09 -24.59
N ASN A 76 -6.31 -4.94 -25.62
CA ASN A 76 -7.51 -5.64 -26.04
C ASN A 76 -8.00 -6.58 -24.92
N ARG A 77 -9.18 -6.29 -24.37
CA ARG A 77 -9.78 -7.05 -23.26
C ARG A 77 -10.03 -8.53 -23.56
N ASN A 78 -10.09 -8.90 -24.84
CA ASN A 78 -10.30 -10.28 -25.30
C ASN A 78 -9.00 -11.04 -25.55
N SER A 79 -7.84 -10.41 -25.34
CA SER A 79 -6.55 -11.09 -25.47
C SER A 79 -6.31 -12.08 -24.33
N GLU A 80 -5.40 -13.02 -24.58
CA GLU A 80 -5.05 -14.06 -23.63
C GLU A 80 -4.45 -13.46 -22.34
N THR A 81 -4.84 -14.04 -21.21
CA THR A 81 -4.31 -13.69 -19.89
C THR A 81 -3.39 -14.80 -19.43
N PHE A 82 -2.18 -14.43 -19.05
CA PHE A 82 -1.13 -15.33 -18.59
C PHE A 82 -1.02 -15.26 -17.07
N GLN A 83 -0.61 -16.36 -16.45
CA GLN A 83 -0.36 -16.43 -15.02
C GLN A 83 1.13 -16.48 -14.74
N TYR A 84 1.58 -15.63 -13.81
CA TYR A 84 2.97 -15.58 -13.38
C TYR A 84 3.02 -15.68 -11.86
N THR A 85 3.96 -16.44 -11.33
CA THR A 85 4.21 -16.64 -9.89
C THR A 85 5.47 -15.88 -9.50
N ILE A 86 5.30 -14.66 -9.01
CA ILE A 86 6.39 -13.72 -8.75
C ILE A 86 6.68 -13.61 -7.25
N PRO A 87 7.95 -13.52 -6.83
CA PRO A 87 8.30 -13.09 -5.49
C PRO A 87 8.06 -11.59 -5.34
N LEU A 88 7.53 -11.17 -4.20
CA LEU A 88 7.31 -9.78 -3.84
C LEU A 88 8.19 -9.41 -2.64
N PRO A 89 8.73 -8.18 -2.59
CA PRO A 89 9.40 -7.67 -1.41
C PRO A 89 8.35 -7.31 -0.33
N TRP A 90 8.71 -6.49 0.67
CA TRP A 90 7.68 -5.94 1.54
C TRP A 90 6.75 -5.05 0.73
N VAL A 91 5.44 -5.28 0.82
CA VAL A 91 4.44 -4.49 0.12
C VAL A 91 3.67 -3.64 1.12
N TYR A 92 3.47 -2.37 0.78
CA TYR A 92 2.75 -1.39 1.58
C TYR A 92 1.54 -0.89 0.82
N LEU A 93 0.35 -1.17 1.34
CA LEU A 93 -0.91 -0.66 0.81
C LEU A 93 -1.33 0.55 1.65
N ILE A 94 -1.41 1.71 1.01
CA ILE A 94 -1.92 2.94 1.64
C ILE A 94 -3.36 3.12 1.17
N VAL A 95 -4.29 2.88 2.08
CA VAL A 95 -5.73 2.90 1.79
C VAL A 95 -6.34 4.13 2.41
N THR A 96 -6.96 4.95 1.57
CA THR A 96 -7.63 6.19 1.99
C THR A 96 -9.14 6.02 1.86
N PHE A 97 -9.85 6.34 2.93
CA PHE A 97 -11.30 6.42 2.94
C PHE A 97 -11.71 7.86 3.25
N HIS A 98 -12.70 8.37 2.51
CA HIS A 98 -13.43 9.58 2.86
C HIS A 98 -14.81 9.19 3.39
N GLU A 99 -15.08 9.55 4.65
CA GLU A 99 -16.22 9.04 5.45
C GLU A 99 -16.25 7.50 5.51
N PHE A 100 -17.01 6.87 4.61
CA PHE A 100 -17.18 5.43 4.48
C PHE A 100 -16.87 4.91 3.07
N ALA A 101 -16.57 5.80 2.13
CA ALA A 101 -16.25 5.46 0.74
C ALA A 101 -14.74 5.27 0.59
N LEU A 102 -14.35 4.30 -0.23
CA LEU A 102 -12.95 4.17 -0.63
C LEU A 102 -12.62 5.32 -1.57
N GLU A 103 -11.60 6.10 -1.20
CA GLU A 103 -11.11 7.23 -1.98
C GLU A 103 -9.98 6.76 -2.91
N SER A 104 -8.98 6.08 -2.35
CA SER A 104 -7.81 5.63 -3.10
C SER A 104 -7.11 4.44 -2.45
N LEU A 105 -6.41 3.67 -3.30
CA LEU A 105 -5.40 2.70 -2.90
C LEU A 105 -4.09 3.11 -3.55
N HIS A 106 -3.03 3.21 -2.76
CA HIS A 106 -1.67 3.29 -3.28
C HIS A 106 -0.86 2.06 -2.87
N VAL A 107 0.04 1.60 -3.73
CA VAL A 107 0.89 0.44 -3.47
C VAL A 107 2.36 0.79 -3.67
N TYR A 108 3.18 0.42 -2.69
CA TYR A 108 4.61 0.67 -2.70
C TYR A 108 5.39 -0.54 -2.21
N PHE A 109 6.69 -0.58 -2.51
CA PHE A 109 7.60 -1.63 -2.08
C PHE A 109 8.63 -1.16 -1.06
N ARG A 110 9.20 -2.12 -0.33
CA ARG A 110 10.43 -1.94 0.44
C ARG A 110 11.25 -3.23 0.50
N GLY A 111 12.57 -3.11 0.35
CA GLY A 111 13.48 -4.26 0.53
C GLY A 111 13.56 -4.77 1.97
N GLN A 112 13.24 -3.91 2.94
CA GLN A 112 13.22 -4.24 4.36
C GLN A 112 11.95 -3.72 5.01
N ARG A 113 11.61 -4.29 6.17
CA ARG A 113 10.46 -3.85 6.95
C ARG A 113 10.59 -2.37 7.37
N VAL A 114 9.50 -1.62 7.26
CA VAL A 114 9.37 -0.26 7.83
C VAL A 114 9.48 -0.31 9.35
N LYS A 115 10.43 0.46 9.88
CA LYS A 115 10.70 0.65 11.30
C LYS A 115 10.18 2.00 11.80
N ILE A 116 10.32 3.05 10.99
CA ILE A 116 9.94 4.42 11.33
C ILE A 116 9.18 5.11 10.19
N ALA A 117 8.46 6.19 10.49
CA ALA A 117 7.66 6.90 9.49
C ALA A 117 8.51 7.57 8.39
N ASP A 118 9.78 7.86 8.67
CA ASP A 118 10.71 8.45 7.69
C ASP A 118 11.42 7.40 6.83
N ASP A 119 11.08 6.11 6.97
CA ASP A 119 11.54 5.11 6.02
C ASP A 119 10.98 5.41 4.62
N VAL A 120 11.89 5.42 3.64
CA VAL A 120 11.56 5.61 2.22
C VAL A 120 10.91 4.34 1.67
N LEU A 121 9.76 4.52 1.04
CA LEU A 121 9.10 3.52 0.22
C LEU A 121 9.52 3.69 -1.25
N TYR A 122 9.50 2.58 -1.98
CA TYR A 122 9.87 2.53 -3.39
C TYR A 122 8.64 2.40 -4.28
N VAL A 123 8.77 2.85 -5.53
CA VAL A 123 7.78 2.60 -6.57
C VAL A 123 7.55 1.09 -6.70
N ALA A 124 6.29 0.68 -6.82
CA ALA A 124 5.94 -0.68 -7.17
C ALA A 124 5.74 -0.76 -8.70
N PRO A 125 6.70 -1.29 -9.48
CA PRO A 125 6.56 -1.39 -10.93
C PRO A 125 5.62 -2.56 -11.27
N LEU A 126 4.33 -2.38 -11.00
CA LEU A 126 3.28 -3.29 -11.43
C LEU A 126 2.36 -2.53 -12.41
N PRO A 127 1.77 -3.20 -13.41
CA PRO A 127 0.76 -2.59 -14.26
C PRO A 127 -0.45 -2.11 -13.45
N ASN A 128 -1.27 -1.24 -14.04
CA ASN A 128 -2.43 -0.61 -13.37
C ASN A 128 -2.06 0.29 -12.17
N ILE A 129 -0.78 0.62 -11.98
CA ILE A 129 -0.30 1.55 -10.95
C ILE A 129 0.27 2.79 -11.63
N HIS A 130 -0.16 3.96 -11.17
CA HIS A 130 0.37 5.24 -11.59
C HIS A 130 1.73 5.53 -10.96
N GLY A 131 2.50 6.46 -11.51
CA GLY A 131 3.87 6.76 -11.05
C GLY A 131 3.96 7.28 -9.60
N ASP A 132 2.84 7.75 -9.05
CA ASP A 132 2.70 8.14 -7.64
C ASP A 132 2.26 6.99 -6.73
N GLY A 133 2.11 5.77 -7.26
CA GLY A 133 1.65 4.58 -6.57
C GLY A 133 0.14 4.37 -6.58
N LEU A 134 -0.66 5.30 -7.13
CA LEU A 134 -2.13 5.18 -7.16
C LEU A 134 -2.54 3.99 -8.03
N VAL A 135 -3.41 3.13 -7.51
CA VAL A 135 -3.95 1.98 -8.23
C VAL A 135 -5.22 2.36 -8.96
N CYS A 136 -5.32 1.98 -10.24
CA CYS A 136 -6.58 2.05 -10.97
C CYS A 136 -7.50 0.90 -10.56
N LEU A 137 -8.48 1.20 -9.70
CA LEU A 137 -9.38 0.19 -9.10
C LEU A 137 -10.65 -0.10 -9.91
N GLY A 138 -10.89 0.61 -11.01
CA GLY A 138 -12.17 0.58 -11.72
C GLY A 138 -13.36 0.95 -10.82
N ASP A 139 -14.52 0.33 -11.03
CA ASP A 139 -15.76 0.62 -10.30
C ASP A 139 -15.92 -0.23 -9.02
N LEU A 140 -14.96 -0.14 -8.10
CA LEU A 140 -15.09 -0.84 -6.82
C LEU A 140 -16.03 -0.09 -5.86
N ARG A 141 -17.01 -0.80 -5.32
CA ARG A 141 -17.91 -0.31 -4.25
C ARG A 141 -17.92 -1.25 -3.06
N PHE A 142 -18.01 -0.67 -1.86
CA PHE A 142 -18.19 -1.40 -0.61
C PHE A 142 -19.57 -1.16 -0.03
N GLU A 143 -20.09 -2.13 0.72
CA GLU A 143 -21.27 -1.92 1.53
C GLU A 143 -20.91 -1.04 2.73
N ILE A 144 -21.74 -0.03 3.01
CA ILE A 144 -21.52 0.94 4.10
C ILE A 144 -21.52 0.25 5.48
N THR A 145 -22.10 -0.94 5.59
CA THR A 145 -22.19 -1.69 6.85
C THR A 145 -21.04 -2.67 7.08
N SER A 146 -20.21 -2.97 6.08
CA SER A 146 -19.10 -3.93 6.25
C SER A 146 -18.07 -3.39 7.24
N PRO A 147 -17.54 -4.21 8.17
CA PRO A 147 -16.41 -3.83 9.03
C PRO A 147 -15.19 -3.36 8.23
N MET A 148 -14.40 -2.43 8.78
CA MET A 148 -13.23 -1.88 8.08
C MET A 148 -12.20 -2.94 7.69
N GLU A 149 -11.93 -3.90 8.59
CA GLU A 149 -11.12 -5.10 8.32
C GLU A 149 -11.55 -5.80 7.03
N GLU A 150 -12.86 -6.05 6.89
CA GLU A 150 -13.40 -6.80 5.76
C GLU A 150 -13.26 -6.01 4.45
N ARG A 151 -13.49 -4.69 4.48
CA ARG A 151 -13.30 -3.83 3.31
C ARG A 151 -11.86 -3.86 2.83
N VAL A 152 -10.92 -3.74 3.76
CA VAL A 152 -9.50 -3.75 3.45
C VAL A 152 -9.04 -5.11 2.93
N GLU A 153 -9.47 -6.21 3.54
CA GLU A 153 -9.15 -7.54 3.04
C GLU A 153 -9.76 -7.81 1.66
N LYS A 154 -10.99 -7.35 1.42
CA LYS A 154 -11.63 -7.42 0.10
C LYS A 154 -10.87 -6.58 -0.94
N LEU A 155 -10.43 -5.38 -0.58
CA LEU A 155 -9.62 -4.52 -1.44
C LEU A 155 -8.29 -5.17 -1.81
N LYS A 156 -7.58 -5.73 -0.82
CA LYS A 156 -6.32 -6.47 -1.02
C LYS A 156 -6.50 -7.63 -1.99
N ARG A 157 -7.56 -8.44 -1.79
CA ARG A 157 -7.88 -9.54 -2.70
C ARG A 157 -8.18 -9.04 -4.10
N LEU A 158 -9.06 -8.05 -4.23
CA LEU A 158 -9.41 -7.49 -5.53
C LEU A 158 -8.18 -7.00 -6.29
N PHE A 159 -7.28 -6.26 -5.63
CA PHE A 159 -6.05 -5.78 -6.25
C PHE A 159 -5.21 -6.95 -6.80
N TRP A 160 -4.92 -7.94 -5.95
CA TRP A 160 -4.07 -9.06 -6.33
C TRP A 160 -4.72 -10.06 -7.30
N ASP A 161 -6.03 -10.23 -7.23
CA ASP A 161 -6.81 -11.14 -8.08
C ASP A 161 -7.18 -10.47 -9.42
N SER A 162 -6.96 -9.14 -9.55
CA SER A 162 -7.21 -8.41 -10.78
C SER A 162 -6.29 -8.85 -11.92
N VAL A 163 -6.68 -8.50 -13.14
CA VAL A 163 -5.81 -8.64 -14.31
C VAL A 163 -4.96 -7.38 -14.46
N PHE A 164 -3.68 -7.51 -14.12
CA PHE A 164 -2.65 -6.54 -14.47
C PHE A 164 -2.60 -6.44 -15.98
N ASN A 165 -2.78 -5.24 -16.55
CA ASN A 165 -2.89 -5.12 -18.00
C ASN A 165 -2.13 -3.90 -18.53
N ALA A 166 -1.95 -3.87 -19.84
CA ALA A 166 -1.16 -2.87 -20.53
C ALA A 166 -1.78 -1.47 -20.65
N ASP A 167 -2.92 -1.19 -20.01
CA ASP A 167 -3.54 0.14 -20.06
C ASP A 167 -2.67 1.19 -19.36
N ILE A 168 -1.95 0.79 -18.31
CA ILE A 168 -1.04 1.64 -17.51
C ILE A 168 0.27 0.87 -17.30
N LEU A 169 1.28 1.16 -18.15
CA LEU A 169 2.60 0.51 -18.11
C LEU A 169 3.78 1.44 -17.80
N TYR A 170 3.64 2.76 -17.92
CA TYR A 170 4.79 3.67 -17.78
C TYR A 170 5.54 3.49 -16.45
N SER A 171 4.82 3.29 -15.33
CA SER A 171 5.48 3.03 -14.04
C SER A 171 6.17 1.66 -14.00
N TYR A 172 5.66 0.67 -14.73
CA TYR A 172 6.26 -0.65 -14.86
C TYR A 172 7.54 -0.57 -15.71
N ASP A 173 7.45 -0.01 -16.92
CA ASP A 173 8.56 0.08 -17.88
C ASP A 173 9.71 0.95 -17.37
N GLU A 174 9.43 2.05 -16.66
CA GLU A 174 10.47 3.00 -16.24
C GLU A 174 11.14 2.62 -14.90
N ASN A 175 10.54 1.74 -14.10
CA ASN A 175 10.99 1.47 -12.73
C ASN A 175 11.30 0.00 -12.46
N MET A 176 11.24 -0.87 -13.47
CA MET A 176 11.67 -2.25 -13.33
C MET A 176 13.19 -2.30 -13.07
N PRO A 177 13.66 -2.99 -12.03
CA PRO A 177 15.10 -3.17 -11.83
C PRO A 177 15.74 -3.94 -12.98
N GLU A 178 16.91 -3.49 -13.44
CA GLU A 178 17.70 -4.12 -14.52
C GLU A 178 17.87 -5.63 -14.33
N ALA A 179 18.10 -6.08 -13.09
CA ALA A 179 18.25 -7.50 -12.76
C ALA A 179 17.00 -8.35 -13.08
N ILE A 180 15.80 -7.77 -13.09
CA ILE A 180 14.57 -8.43 -13.54
C ILE A 180 14.49 -8.36 -15.07
N GLU A 181 14.75 -7.19 -15.66
CA GLU A 181 14.66 -6.96 -17.11
C GLU A 181 15.62 -7.87 -17.90
N GLU A 182 16.89 -7.94 -17.49
CA GLU A 182 17.91 -8.80 -18.13
C GLU A 182 17.49 -10.27 -18.12
N ARG A 183 16.77 -10.68 -17.08
CA ARG A 183 16.27 -12.05 -16.95
C ARG A 183 15.01 -12.26 -17.75
N SER A 184 14.22 -11.24 -18.07
CA SER A 184 13.03 -11.38 -18.90
C SER A 184 13.39 -11.77 -20.33
N GLY A 185 14.51 -11.28 -20.85
CA GLY A 185 14.99 -11.61 -22.20
C GLY A 185 14.11 -10.94 -23.27
N GLU A 186 13.74 -11.68 -24.32
CA GLU A 186 12.83 -11.19 -25.37
C GLU A 186 11.34 -11.17 -24.92
N ASP A 187 11.03 -11.81 -23.80
CA ASP A 187 9.68 -11.80 -23.23
C ASP A 187 9.48 -10.50 -22.44
N GLU A 188 8.80 -9.50 -22.99
CA GLU A 188 8.39 -8.24 -22.31
C GLU A 188 7.31 -8.49 -21.21
N SER A 189 7.48 -9.54 -20.42
CA SER A 189 6.53 -10.03 -19.42
C SER A 189 7.19 -10.21 -18.05
N PHE A 190 6.40 -10.70 -17.08
CA PHE A 190 6.87 -11.01 -15.73
C PHE A 190 7.82 -12.22 -15.64
N ALA A 191 8.21 -12.83 -16.76
CA ALA A 191 9.04 -14.03 -16.78
C ALA A 191 10.40 -13.85 -16.08
N GLY A 192 11.06 -12.69 -16.22
CA GLY A 192 12.29 -12.39 -15.48
C GLY A 192 12.08 -12.30 -13.97
N TRP A 193 10.90 -11.81 -13.56
CA TRP A 193 10.53 -11.68 -12.15
C TRP A 193 10.25 -13.04 -11.52
N GLU A 194 9.64 -13.99 -12.24
CA GLU A 194 9.49 -15.38 -11.75
C GLU A 194 10.84 -16.08 -11.50
N ARG A 195 11.91 -15.62 -12.16
CA ARG A 195 13.24 -16.23 -12.12
C ARG A 195 14.12 -15.74 -10.96
N ILE A 196 13.66 -14.78 -10.15
CA ILE A 196 14.37 -14.29 -8.96
C ILE A 196 13.81 -14.90 -7.67
N SER A 197 14.59 -14.92 -6.58
CA SER A 197 14.11 -15.40 -5.28
C SER A 197 13.46 -14.29 -4.44
N THR A 198 12.79 -14.65 -3.34
CA THR A 198 12.23 -13.67 -2.40
C THR A 198 13.32 -12.91 -1.63
N GLU A 199 14.46 -13.53 -1.35
CA GLU A 199 15.61 -12.86 -0.75
C GLU A 199 16.23 -11.88 -1.74
N GLU A 200 16.38 -12.29 -3.00
CA GLU A 200 16.94 -11.45 -4.05
C GLU A 200 16.03 -10.25 -4.34
N VAL A 201 14.71 -10.44 -4.49
CA VAL A 201 13.75 -9.35 -4.75
C VAL A 201 13.77 -8.28 -3.65
N CYS A 202 14.03 -8.69 -2.39
CA CYS A 202 14.19 -7.78 -1.26
C CYS A 202 15.50 -6.99 -1.29
N ALA A 203 16.53 -7.47 -2.00
CA ALA A 203 17.84 -6.83 -2.10
C ALA A 203 17.96 -5.92 -3.35
N LEU A 204 16.99 -5.95 -4.27
CA LEU A 204 17.04 -5.16 -5.49
C LEU A 204 17.03 -3.64 -5.22
N PRO A 205 17.73 -2.85 -6.06
CA PRO A 205 17.78 -1.40 -5.95
C PRO A 205 16.51 -0.76 -6.55
N TRP A 206 15.38 -0.90 -5.85
CA TRP A 206 14.10 -0.30 -6.28
C TRP A 206 14.15 1.24 -6.34
N THR A 207 13.39 1.84 -7.26
CA THR A 207 13.32 3.30 -7.42
C THR A 207 12.72 3.98 -6.18
N PRO A 208 13.47 4.86 -5.47
CA PRO A 208 12.96 5.62 -4.33
C PRO A 208 11.80 6.53 -4.73
N TYR A 209 10.75 6.55 -3.91
CA TYR A 209 9.63 7.48 -4.09
C TYR A 209 9.62 8.55 -2.98
N LYS A 210 9.04 8.23 -1.83
CA LYS A 210 8.86 9.15 -0.70
C LYS A 210 8.89 8.40 0.62
N THR A 211 9.11 9.11 1.72
CA THR A 211 8.94 8.59 3.08
C THR A 211 7.48 8.22 3.36
N LEU A 212 7.22 7.20 4.19
CA LEU A 212 5.85 6.84 4.61
C LEU A 212 5.08 8.05 5.18
N SER A 213 5.73 8.88 6.01
CA SER A 213 5.14 10.09 6.60
C SER A 213 4.67 11.07 5.53
N ALA A 214 5.51 11.39 4.55
CA ALA A 214 5.15 12.26 3.42
C ALA A 214 4.01 11.70 2.56
N ILE A 215 3.97 10.39 2.31
CA ILE A 215 2.91 9.74 1.52
C ILE A 215 1.58 9.87 2.27
N VAL A 216 1.54 9.46 3.53
CA VAL A 216 0.31 9.51 4.34
C VAL A 216 -0.13 10.96 4.56
N GLY A 217 0.81 11.88 4.81
CA GLY A 217 0.51 13.31 4.91
C GLY A 217 -0.10 13.87 3.62
N GLY A 218 0.41 13.47 2.45
CA GLY A 218 -0.18 13.82 1.17
C GLY A 218 -1.62 13.30 1.01
N CYS A 219 -1.87 12.05 1.38
CA CYS A 219 -3.22 11.46 1.33
C CYS A 219 -4.21 12.16 2.27
N LEU A 220 -3.75 12.64 3.45
CA LEU A 220 -4.60 13.35 4.40
C LEU A 220 -4.91 14.79 3.96
N ASN A 221 -4.00 15.45 3.25
CA ASN A 221 -4.08 16.87 2.90
C ASN A 221 -4.66 17.16 1.51
N ASN A 222 -4.83 16.16 0.64
CA ASN A 222 -5.34 16.34 -0.73
C ASN A 222 -6.88 16.53 -0.80
N GLN A 223 -7.48 17.26 0.14
CA GLN A 223 -8.88 17.67 0.05
C GLN A 223 -9.05 18.94 -0.79
#